data_AF-A0A1Q5KRG2-F1
#
_entry.id   AF-A0A1Q5KRG2-F1
#
_cell.length_a   1.000
_cell.length_b   1.000
_cell.length_c   1.000
_cell.angle_alpha   90.00
_cell.angle_beta   90.00
_cell.angle_gamma   90.00
#
_symmetry.space_group_name_H-M   'P 1'
#
loop_
_entity.id
_entity.type
_entity.pdbx_description
1 polymer ?
#
loop_
_entity_poly.entity_id
_entity_poly.type
_entity_poly.pdbx_seq_one_letter_code
_entity_poly.pdbx_strand_id
1 'polypeptide(L)'
;MLLLPVTGCTVAGGGGEGAASCAYVVTYQGHAYVGAENVDFEVGERIGTAAQPPCDDTPNDDDPGSPATTLNAYRVVGWDTATAIAVGRSPDDVVFTRMDPELELP
;
A
#
# COMPACT_ATOMS: atom_id res chain seq x y z
N MET A 1 -22.06 33.69 36.42
CA MET A 1 -22.09 32.89 35.19
C MET A 1 -20.67 32.89 34.66
N LEU A 2 -19.92 31.82 34.94
CA LEU A 2 -18.45 31.76 34.85
C LEU A 2 -18.03 31.38 33.42
N LEU A 3 -16.99 32.05 32.90
CA LEU A 3 -16.43 31.84 31.56
C LEU A 3 -15.79 30.44 31.42
N LEU A 4 -16.04 29.77 30.30
CA LEU A 4 -15.40 28.50 29.92
C LEU A 4 -14.04 28.79 29.25
N PRO A 5 -12.95 28.08 29.63
CA PRO A 5 -11.61 28.29 29.06
C PRO A 5 -11.48 27.63 27.69
N VAL A 6 -10.89 28.35 26.72
CA VAL A 6 -10.32 27.76 25.50
C VAL A 6 -9.14 26.89 25.91
N THR A 7 -9.34 25.57 25.91
CA THR A 7 -8.25 24.60 25.88
C THR A 7 -7.94 24.32 24.42
N GLY A 8 -6.97 25.04 23.88
CA GLY A 8 -6.34 24.69 22.61
C GLY A 8 -5.58 23.37 22.79
N CYS A 9 -6.23 22.25 22.44
CA CYS A 9 -5.54 20.99 22.24
C CYS A 9 -4.80 21.07 20.91
N THR A 10 -3.51 21.41 20.98
CA THR A 10 -2.55 21.02 19.95
C THR A 10 -2.13 19.59 20.25
N VAL A 11 -2.88 18.63 19.72
CA VAL A 11 -2.34 17.30 19.42
C VAL A 11 -2.34 17.22 17.90
N ALA A 12 -1.14 17.38 17.33
CA ALA A 12 -0.88 17.03 15.95
C ALA A 12 -1.32 15.56 15.76
N GLY A 13 -1.99 15.29 14.64
CA GLY A 13 -2.65 14.02 14.33
C GLY A 13 -1.85 12.81 14.80
N GLY A 14 -2.46 11.84 15.47
CA GLY A 14 -3.67 11.21 14.99
C GLY A 14 -3.27 10.21 13.91
N GLY A 15 -2.61 9.14 14.34
CA GLY A 15 -2.10 8.05 13.52
C GLY A 15 -1.43 7.06 14.44
N GLY A 16 -2.21 6.41 15.30
CA GLY A 16 -1.70 5.26 16.03
C GLY A 16 -1.39 4.19 14.99
N GLU A 17 -0.11 3.81 14.89
CA GLU A 17 0.38 2.63 14.19
C GLU A 17 -0.39 1.40 14.70
N GLY A 18 -1.56 1.14 14.12
CA GLY A 18 -2.14 -0.18 14.07
C GLY A 18 -1.46 -0.89 12.93
N ALA A 19 -0.48 -1.73 13.23
CA ALA A 19 0.08 -2.69 12.29
C ALA A 19 -1.06 -3.49 11.65
N ALA A 20 -1.47 -3.09 10.45
CA ALA A 20 -2.39 -3.88 9.65
C ALA A 20 -1.64 -5.15 9.29
N SER A 21 -2.16 -6.33 9.64
CA SER A 21 -1.71 -7.59 9.06
C SER A 21 -1.72 -7.42 7.53
N CYS A 22 -0.57 -7.39 6.88
CA CYS A 22 -0.54 -6.85 5.52
C CYS A 22 -1.03 -7.90 4.55
N ALA A 23 -2.28 -7.74 4.10
CA ALA A 23 -2.55 -8.05 2.71
C ALA A 23 -1.48 -7.35 1.86
N TYR A 24 -0.99 -8.00 0.79
CA TYR A 24 0.02 -7.40 -0.08
C TYR A 24 -0.53 -6.12 -0.70
N VAL A 25 -0.18 -4.96 -0.13
CA VAL A 25 -0.66 -3.64 -0.53
C VAL A 25 0.51 -2.83 -1.05
N VAL A 26 0.33 -2.17 -2.18
CA VAL A 26 1.32 -1.28 -2.77
C VAL A 26 0.66 -0.01 -3.26
N THR A 27 1.37 1.11 -3.14
CA THR A 27 0.91 2.41 -3.61
C THR A 27 1.59 2.76 -4.93
N TYR A 28 0.80 3.13 -5.93
CA TYR A 28 1.30 3.60 -7.22
C TYR A 28 0.48 4.80 -7.69
N GLN A 29 1.15 5.91 -8.01
CA GLN A 29 0.52 7.16 -8.47
C GLN A 29 -0.60 7.68 -7.53
N GLY A 30 -0.48 7.46 -6.21
CA GLY A 30 -1.48 7.89 -5.23
C GLY A 30 -2.73 6.99 -5.15
N HIS A 31 -2.68 5.79 -5.73
CA HIS A 31 -3.72 4.77 -5.58
C HIS A 31 -3.16 3.54 -4.86
N ALA A 32 -3.99 2.92 -4.03
CA ALA A 32 -3.67 1.65 -3.39
C ALA A 32 -4.00 0.50 -4.34
N TYR A 33 -3.12 -0.50 -4.38
CA TYR A 33 -3.31 -1.74 -5.11
C TYR A 33 -3.11 -2.92 -4.19
N VAL A 34 -4.00 -3.90 -4.25
CA VAL A 34 -3.98 -5.10 -3.43
C VAL A 34 -3.62 -6.30 -4.30
N GLY A 35 -2.71 -7.14 -3.82
CA GLY A 35 -2.31 -8.38 -4.46
C GLY A 35 -3.49 -9.34 -4.56
N ALA A 36 -3.67 -9.93 -5.74
CA ALA A 36 -4.62 -11.03 -5.94
C ALA A 36 -3.86 -12.30 -6.30
N GLU A 37 -4.23 -13.39 -5.64
CA GLU A 37 -3.64 -14.72 -5.88
C GLU A 37 -4.40 -15.45 -6.99
N ASN A 38 -3.75 -16.45 -7.60
CA ASN A 38 -4.35 -17.35 -8.60
C ASN A 38 -4.94 -16.64 -9.84
N VAL A 39 -4.34 -15.51 -10.24
CA VAL A 39 -4.67 -14.83 -11.50
C VAL A 39 -3.57 -15.14 -12.51
N ASP A 40 -3.93 -15.74 -13.64
CA ASP A 40 -3.04 -15.82 -14.81
C ASP A 40 -3.04 -14.48 -15.54
N PHE A 41 -1.85 -13.93 -15.82
CA PHE A 41 -1.71 -12.65 -16.50
C PHE A 41 -0.40 -12.57 -17.30
N GLU A 42 -0.36 -11.66 -18.26
CA GLU A 42 0.84 -11.36 -19.04
C GLU A 42 1.41 -10.00 -18.62
N VAL A 43 2.71 -9.98 -18.34
CA VAL A 43 3.46 -8.78 -17.92
C VAL A 43 3.85 -7.98 -19.15
N GLY A 44 3.48 -6.71 -19.16
CA GLY A 44 3.85 -5.75 -20.19
C GLY A 44 5.10 -4.94 -19.84
N GLU A 45 5.22 -3.76 -20.44
CA GLU A 45 6.33 -2.84 -20.20
C GLU A 45 6.35 -2.30 -18.76
N ARG A 46 7.55 -1.93 -18.29
CA ARG A 46 7.73 -1.21 -17.03
C ARG A 46 7.20 0.22 -17.17
N ILE A 47 6.33 0.63 -16.25
CA ILE A 47 5.68 1.95 -16.24
C ILE A 47 6.13 2.84 -15.07
N GLY A 48 6.80 2.29 -14.06
CA GLY A 48 7.33 3.10 -12.97
C GLY A 48 7.76 2.27 -11.77
N THR A 49 7.57 2.84 -10.59
CA THR A 49 7.85 2.21 -9.30
C THR A 49 6.67 2.35 -8.36
N ALA A 50 6.34 1.29 -7.64
CA ALA A 50 5.35 1.26 -6.57
C ALA A 50 6.04 1.21 -5.21
N ALA A 51 5.40 1.77 -4.18
CA ALA A 51 5.88 1.72 -2.81
C ALA A 51 5.06 0.72 -2.01
N GLN A 52 5.71 -0.27 -1.43
CA GLN A 52 5.13 -1.14 -0.41
C GLN A 52 5.38 -0.48 0.96
N PRO A 53 4.33 -0.20 1.75
CA PRO A 53 4.48 0.34 3.09
C PRO A 53 5.20 -0.67 3.99
N PRO A 54 5.72 -0.23 5.15
CA PRO A 54 6.23 -1.16 6.14
C PRO A 54 5.12 -2.11 6.58
N CYS A 55 5.50 -3.33 6.89
CA CYS A 55 4.57 -4.37 7.27
C CYS A 55 4.99 -5.09 8.54
N ASP A 56 4.15 -5.06 9.56
CA ASP A 56 4.33 -5.89 10.75
C ASP A 56 3.38 -7.08 10.69
N ASP A 57 3.90 -8.19 10.15
CA ASP A 57 3.20 -9.47 10.03
C ASP A 57 3.27 -10.31 11.32
N THR A 58 3.90 -9.82 12.38
CA THR A 58 4.10 -10.50 13.67
C THR A 58 3.41 -9.73 14.80
N PRO A 59 2.08 -9.85 14.91
CA PRO A 59 1.35 -9.14 15.95
C PRO A 59 1.82 -9.59 17.34
N ASN A 60 2.17 -8.63 18.19
CA ASN A 60 2.64 -8.79 19.58
C ASN A 60 4.11 -9.23 19.75
N ASP A 61 4.94 -9.11 18.72
CA ASP A 61 6.39 -9.08 18.90
C ASP A 61 6.89 -7.62 18.92
N ASP A 62 7.99 -7.35 19.61
CA ASP A 62 8.65 -6.03 19.60
C ASP A 62 9.43 -5.77 18.29
N ASP A 63 9.15 -6.55 17.23
CA ASP A 63 9.82 -6.42 15.94
C ASP A 63 9.26 -5.21 15.18
N PRO A 64 10.10 -4.33 14.61
CA PRO A 64 9.65 -3.09 13.96
C PRO A 64 8.89 -3.30 12.64
N GLY A 65 8.58 -4.54 12.26
CA GLY A 65 8.02 -4.90 10.97
C GLY A 65 9.05 -4.78 9.83
N SER A 66 8.72 -5.36 8.68
CA SER A 66 9.46 -5.17 7.44
C SER A 66 9.46 -3.69 7.03
N PRO A 67 10.59 -3.14 6.57
CA PRO A 67 10.67 -1.74 6.18
C PRO A 67 9.91 -1.47 4.87
N ALA A 68 9.55 -0.20 4.67
CA ALA A 68 9.03 0.26 3.39
C ALA A 68 9.97 -0.12 2.24
N THR A 69 9.41 -0.65 1.15
CA THR A 69 10.18 -1.14 0.00
C THR A 69 9.69 -0.50 -1.29
N THR A 70 10.62 -0.17 -2.20
CA THR A 70 10.27 0.28 -3.56
C THR A 70 10.42 -0.86 -4.55
N LEU A 71 9.37 -1.11 -5.34
CA LEU A 71 9.30 -2.17 -6.34
C LEU A 71 9.05 -1.58 -7.72
N ASN A 72 9.36 -2.32 -8.79
CA ASN A 72 9.00 -1.91 -10.14
C ASN A 72 7.51 -2.15 -10.38
N ALA A 73 6.88 -1.23 -11.11
CA ALA A 73 5.50 -1.35 -11.59
C ALA A 73 5.49 -1.58 -13.09
N TYR A 74 4.68 -2.54 -13.54
CA TYR A 74 4.54 -2.97 -14.93
C TYR A 74 3.07 -2.95 -15.35
N ARG A 75 2.83 -2.76 -16.65
CA ARG A 75 1.48 -2.96 -17.21
C ARG A 75 1.11 -4.42 -17.14
N VAL A 76 -0.18 -4.68 -17.03
CA VAL A 76 -0.75 -6.00 -17.32
C VAL A 76 -1.41 -5.92 -18.68
N VAL A 77 -1.07 -6.84 -19.58
CA VAL A 77 -1.60 -6.82 -20.95
C VAL A 77 -3.12 -7.03 -20.92
N GLY A 78 -3.85 -6.15 -21.63
CA GLY A 78 -5.31 -6.16 -21.67
C GLY A 78 -6.01 -5.44 -20.49
N TRP A 79 -5.26 -4.89 -19.53
CA TRP A 79 -5.82 -4.15 -18.40
C TRP A 79 -5.40 -2.67 -18.43
N ASP A 80 -6.32 -1.80 -18.00
CA ASP A 80 -6.01 -0.41 -17.74
C ASP A 80 -5.23 -0.26 -16.44
N THR A 81 -4.25 0.64 -16.41
CA THR A 81 -3.39 0.83 -15.23
C THR A 81 -4.14 1.35 -14.02
N ALA A 82 -5.26 2.07 -14.19
CA ALA A 82 -6.12 2.48 -13.09
C ALA A 82 -6.94 1.32 -12.51
N THR A 83 -6.94 0.14 -13.16
CA THR A 83 -7.63 -1.07 -12.69
C THR A 83 -6.64 -2.10 -12.13
N ALA A 84 -5.53 -2.34 -12.83
CA ALA A 84 -4.56 -3.34 -12.43
C ALA A 84 -3.14 -3.03 -12.93
N ILE A 85 -2.17 -3.39 -12.11
CA ILE A 85 -0.75 -3.34 -12.42
C ILE A 85 -0.07 -4.60 -11.88
N ALA A 86 1.09 -4.94 -12.43
CA ALA A 86 1.97 -5.97 -11.88
C ALA A 86 3.13 -5.30 -11.12
N VAL A 87 3.47 -5.79 -9.93
CA VAL A 87 4.48 -5.18 -9.06
C VAL A 87 5.48 -6.21 -8.58
N GLY A 88 6.78 -5.90 -8.69
CA GLY A 88 7.84 -6.82 -8.31
C GLY A 88 9.25 -6.31 -8.54
N ARG A 89 10.26 -7.13 -8.23
CA ARG A 89 11.68 -6.76 -8.41
C ARG A 89 12.14 -6.88 -9.86
N SER A 90 11.57 -7.81 -10.59
CA SER A 90 11.85 -8.12 -12.00
C SER A 90 10.57 -8.62 -12.68
N PRO A 91 10.45 -8.56 -14.02
CA PRO A 91 9.23 -8.98 -14.71
C PRO A 91 8.88 -10.47 -14.51
N ASP A 92 9.87 -11.32 -14.20
CA ASP A 92 9.66 -12.75 -13.88
C ASP A 92 9.24 -13.01 -12.41
N ASP A 93 9.26 -11.97 -11.57
CA ASP A 93 8.98 -12.02 -10.13
C ASP A 93 8.03 -10.86 -9.78
N VAL A 94 6.80 -10.94 -10.31
CA VAL A 94 5.76 -9.92 -10.10
C VAL A 94 4.49 -10.53 -9.53
N VAL A 95 3.81 -9.74 -8.72
CA VAL A 95 2.48 -10.01 -8.20
C VAL A 95 1.47 -9.20 -8.99
N PHE A 96 0.37 -9.83 -9.42
CA PHE A 96 -0.77 -9.12 -9.99
C PHE A 96 -1.52 -8.38 -8.88
N THR A 97 -1.78 -7.10 -9.10
CA THR A 97 -2.47 -6.25 -8.11
C THR A 97 -3.63 -5.52 -8.77
N ARG A 98 -4.72 -5.33 -8.02
CA ARG A 98 -5.88 -4.54 -8.44
C ARG A 98 -5.98 -3.28 -7.63
N MET A 99 -6.37 -2.19 -8.28
CA MET A 99 -6.65 -0.95 -7.60
C MET A 99 -7.82 -1.17 -6.65
N ASP A 100 -7.63 -0.80 -5.39
CA ASP A 100 -8.67 -0.78 -4.38
C ASP A 100 -8.99 0.69 -4.07
N PRO A 101 -10.15 1.20 -4.50
CA PRO A 101 -10.51 2.61 -4.29
C PRO A 101 -11.01 2.90 -2.88
N GLU A 102 -11.33 1.86 -2.09
CA GLU A 102 -11.87 1.99 -0.75
C GLU A 102 -10.76 1.96 0.30
N LEU A 103 -9.59 1.41 -0.05
CA LEU A 103 -8.42 1.40 0.80
C LEU A 103 -7.80 2.80 0.91
N GLU A 104 -7.96 3.37 2.09
CA GLU A 104 -7.34 4.65 2.45
C GLU A 104 -5.82 4.47 2.54
N LEU A 105 -5.09 5.32 1.82
CA LEU A 105 -3.64 5.37 1.93
C LEU A 105 -3.26 6.06 3.25
N PRO A 106 -2.28 5.53 4.00
CA PRO A 106 -1.76 6.17 5.21
C PRO A 106 -1.06 7.50 4.92
#